data_AF-A0A1D8AXH2-F1
#
_entry.id   AF-A0A1D8AXH2-F1
#
_cell.length_a   1.000
_cell.length_b   1.000
_cell.length_c   1.000
_cell.angle_alpha   90.00
_cell.angle_beta   90.00
_cell.angle_gamma   90.00
#
_symmetry.space_group_name_H-M   'P 1'
#
loop_
_entity.id
_entity.type
_entity.pdbx_description
1 polymer ?
#
loop_
_entity_poly.entity_id
_entity_poly.type
_entity_poly.pdbx_seq_one_letter_code
_entity_poly.pdbx_strand_id
1 'polypeptide(L)'
;MRPLFRPLFVIGLLLGGQAAGAEDLAGARAELADVTARYAERHPRVIEQKLRVAEYERQADTPAPAILRTARVELAVMRARYAEKHPKLQAQAARVKAMEKSVGADPATPDELLEAQAELAALSLRYGDKNPRRVTAQVRVNALEKHLRAPGSDSHELRLARVELDVLSARYGANHPKVIAAKERVAGLAK
;
A
#
# COMPACT_ATOMS: atom_id res chain seq x y z
N MET A 1 -26.54 13.83 -42.74
CA MET A 1 -25.90 12.68 -42.05
C MET A 1 -24.43 13.00 -41.78
N ARG A 2 -24.10 13.43 -40.56
CA ARG A 2 -22.77 13.38 -39.93
C ARG A 2 -22.99 13.54 -38.41
N PRO A 3 -22.70 12.56 -37.54
CA PRO A 3 -22.64 12.83 -36.11
C PRO A 3 -21.27 13.38 -35.74
N LEU A 4 -21.28 14.57 -35.13
CA LEU A 4 -20.15 15.18 -34.43
C LEU A 4 -19.85 14.33 -33.18
N PHE A 5 -18.73 13.61 -33.20
CA PHE A 5 -18.14 12.99 -32.01
C PHE A 5 -17.63 14.11 -31.08
N ARG A 6 -18.22 14.24 -29.90
CA ARG A 6 -17.63 14.95 -28.76
C ARG A 6 -16.90 13.92 -27.89
N PRO A 7 -15.59 14.03 -27.65
CA PRO A 7 -14.94 13.25 -26.60
C PRO A 7 -15.29 13.88 -25.24
N LEU A 8 -15.97 13.13 -24.37
CA LEU A 8 -16.08 13.46 -22.96
C LEU A 8 -14.72 13.22 -22.27
N PHE A 9 -14.08 14.33 -21.94
CA PHE A 9 -13.32 14.57 -20.70
C PHE A 9 -12.77 13.34 -19.95
N VAL A 10 -11.51 13.01 -20.21
CA VAL A 10 -10.62 12.31 -19.26
C VAL A 10 -9.83 13.40 -18.51
N ILE A 11 -10.46 14.12 -17.58
CA ILE A 11 -9.77 15.15 -16.75
C ILE A 11 -9.93 14.88 -15.24
N GLY A 12 -10.70 13.87 -14.83
CA GLY A 12 -10.94 13.59 -13.41
C GLY A 12 -9.76 12.98 -12.64
N LEU A 13 -8.83 12.29 -13.30
CA LEU A 13 -7.80 11.49 -12.61
C LEU A 13 -6.48 12.24 -12.35
N LEU A 14 -6.15 13.28 -13.14
CA LEU A 14 -4.87 13.98 -13.00
C LEU A 14 -4.81 14.91 -11.79
N LEU A 15 -5.94 15.54 -11.42
CA LEU A 15 -5.99 16.52 -10.32
C LEU A 15 -5.90 15.88 -8.93
N GLY A 16 -6.42 14.67 -8.75
CA GLY A 16 -6.43 13.99 -7.44
C GLY A 16 -5.05 13.51 -6.98
N GLY A 17 -4.23 13.00 -7.90
CA GLY A 17 -2.88 12.51 -7.58
C GLY A 17 -1.91 13.62 -7.20
N GLN A 18 -2.02 14.78 -7.85
CA GLN A 18 -1.14 15.93 -7.65
C GLN A 18 -1.44 16.67 -6.33
N ALA A 19 -2.72 16.78 -5.97
CA ALA A 19 -3.13 17.33 -4.67
C ALA A 19 -2.63 16.46 -3.50
N ALA A 20 -2.75 15.14 -3.62
CA ALA A 20 -2.27 14.21 -2.59
C ALA A 20 -0.72 14.23 -2.47
N GLY A 21 0.00 14.34 -3.59
CA GLY A 21 1.46 14.50 -3.56
C GLY A 21 1.90 15.81 -2.89
N ALA A 22 1.16 16.89 -3.09
CA ALA A 22 1.42 18.17 -2.45
C ALA A 22 1.20 18.12 -0.92
N GLU A 23 0.19 17.38 -0.46
CA GLU A 23 -0.08 17.18 0.98
C GLU A 23 1.05 16.41 1.67
N ASP A 24 1.50 15.29 1.09
CA ASP A 24 2.64 14.52 1.62
C ASP A 24 3.90 15.39 1.72
N LEU A 25 4.18 16.17 0.67
CA LEU A 25 5.31 17.09 0.64
C LEU A 25 5.20 18.19 1.70
N ALA A 26 4.01 18.77 1.87
CA ALA A 26 3.76 19.77 2.90
C ALA A 26 3.99 19.19 4.30
N GLY A 27 3.49 17.98 4.57
CA GLY A 27 3.73 17.26 5.82
C GLY A 27 5.21 16.99 6.08
N ALA A 28 5.95 16.51 5.08
CA ALA A 28 7.38 16.25 5.20
C ALA A 28 8.20 17.53 5.47
N ARG A 29 7.82 18.66 4.86
CA ARG A 29 8.44 19.98 5.09
C ARG A 29 8.15 20.52 6.49
N ALA A 30 6.93 20.35 6.99
CA ALA A 30 6.58 20.71 8.35
C ALA A 30 7.42 19.91 9.37
N GLU A 31 7.55 18.61 9.17
CA GLU A 31 8.41 17.78 10.03
C GLU A 31 9.89 18.18 9.92
N LEU A 32 10.38 18.59 8.73
CA LEU A 32 11.74 19.12 8.61
C LEU A 32 11.93 20.40 9.44
N ALA A 33 10.95 21.31 9.44
CA ALA A 33 10.99 22.51 10.26
C ALA A 33 11.05 22.15 11.76
N ASP A 34 10.24 21.19 12.20
CA ASP A 34 10.22 20.73 13.60
C ASP A 34 11.55 20.08 14.02
N VAL A 35 12.14 19.25 13.14
CA VAL A 35 13.40 18.57 13.43
C VAL A 35 14.58 19.55 13.41
N THR A 36 14.60 20.51 12.49
CA THR A 36 15.65 21.54 12.40
C THR A 36 15.58 22.55 13.54
N ALA A 37 14.41 22.78 14.13
CA ALA A 37 14.26 23.58 15.34
C ALA A 37 14.91 22.94 16.59
N ARG A 38 15.10 21.60 16.60
CA ARG A 38 15.61 20.85 17.77
C ARG A 38 17.03 20.34 17.59
N TYR A 39 17.47 20.13 16.35
CA TYR A 39 18.72 19.47 16.04
C TYR A 39 19.54 20.27 15.02
N ALA A 40 20.86 20.24 15.19
CA ALA A 40 21.78 20.87 14.24
C ALA A 40 21.71 20.22 12.84
N GLU A 41 22.10 20.98 11.82
CA GLU A 41 22.08 20.58 10.40
C GLU A 41 22.73 19.22 10.07
N ARG A 42 23.77 18.84 10.81
CA ARG A 42 24.50 17.57 10.62
C ARG A 42 23.90 16.40 11.39
N HIS A 43 22.84 16.61 12.15
CA HIS A 43 22.22 15.56 12.94
C HIS A 43 21.55 14.52 12.00
N PRO A 44 21.70 13.20 12.26
CA PRO A 44 21.16 12.17 11.38
C PRO A 44 19.67 12.33 11.05
N ARG A 45 18.86 12.73 12.04
CA ARG A 45 17.42 12.99 11.82
C ARG A 45 17.15 14.12 10.82
N VAL A 46 17.95 15.18 10.83
CA VAL A 46 17.80 16.31 9.88
C VAL A 46 18.17 15.85 8.48
N ILE A 47 19.29 15.15 8.33
CA ILE A 47 19.77 14.63 7.04
C ILE A 47 18.72 13.71 6.41
N GLU A 48 18.17 12.78 7.19
CA GLU A 48 17.13 11.89 6.70
C GLU A 48 15.85 12.61 6.33
N GLN A 49 15.43 13.62 7.11
CA GLN A 49 14.23 14.36 6.80
C GLN A 49 14.37 15.19 5.52
N LYS A 50 15.55 15.78 5.28
CA LYS A 50 15.87 16.42 4.00
C LYS A 50 15.77 15.45 2.83
N LEU A 51 16.25 14.22 3.01
CA LEU A 51 16.12 13.18 1.99
C LEU A 51 14.65 12.82 1.73
N ARG A 52 13.81 12.72 2.78
CA ARG A 52 12.37 12.50 2.62
C ARG A 52 11.70 13.60 1.82
N VAL A 53 11.96 14.87 2.17
CA VAL A 53 11.44 16.02 1.44
C VAL A 53 11.87 15.97 -0.02
N ALA A 54 13.16 15.75 -0.30
CA ALA A 54 13.67 15.67 -1.67
C ALA A 54 12.99 14.55 -2.49
N GLU A 55 12.69 13.40 -1.88
CA GLU A 55 12.00 12.32 -2.60
C GLU A 55 10.51 12.54 -2.77
N TYR A 56 9.83 13.23 -1.85
CA TYR A 56 8.46 13.68 -2.09
C TYR A 56 8.42 14.75 -3.20
N GLU A 57 9.38 15.68 -3.24
CA GLU A 57 9.49 16.67 -4.31
C GLU A 57 9.65 16.02 -5.68
N ARG A 58 10.52 15.00 -5.80
CA ARG A 58 10.68 14.25 -7.06
C ARG A 58 9.40 13.52 -7.49
N GLN A 59 8.56 13.15 -6.55
CA GLN A 59 7.33 12.40 -6.80
C GLN A 59 6.10 13.30 -6.93
N ALA A 60 6.19 14.61 -6.68
CA ALA A 60 5.04 15.51 -6.60
C ALA A 60 4.17 15.50 -7.87
N ASP A 61 4.81 15.34 -9.04
CA ASP A 61 4.14 15.28 -10.34
C ASP A 61 3.90 13.85 -10.85
N THR A 62 4.32 12.82 -10.09
CA THR A 62 4.12 11.42 -10.47
C THR A 62 2.85 10.88 -9.83
N PRO A 63 1.79 10.58 -10.62
CA PRO A 63 0.57 10.01 -10.07
C PRO A 63 0.84 8.60 -9.53
N ALA A 64 0.70 8.45 -8.22
CA ALA A 64 0.82 7.19 -7.51
C ALA A 64 -0.04 7.24 -6.23
N PRO A 65 -0.55 6.11 -5.72
CA PRO A 65 -1.18 6.07 -4.40
C PRO A 65 -0.24 6.54 -3.30
N ALA A 66 -0.79 7.16 -2.24
CA ALA A 66 0.00 7.71 -1.13
C ALA A 66 0.89 6.62 -0.49
N ILE A 67 0.35 5.41 -0.31
CA ILE A 67 1.10 4.28 0.26
C ILE A 67 2.35 3.91 -0.55
N LEU A 68 2.28 3.98 -1.89
CA LEU A 68 3.42 3.71 -2.76
C LEU A 68 4.45 4.86 -2.69
N ARG A 69 4.01 6.11 -2.64
CA ARG A 69 4.91 7.26 -2.48
C ARG A 69 5.70 7.16 -1.17
N THR A 70 5.00 6.89 -0.07
CA THR A 70 5.62 6.67 1.25
C THR A 70 6.62 5.51 1.21
N ALA A 71 6.26 4.37 0.61
CA ALA A 71 7.14 3.21 0.51
C ALA A 71 8.43 3.51 -0.29
N ARG A 72 8.34 4.34 -1.35
CA ARG A 72 9.49 4.82 -2.13
C ARG A 72 10.39 5.75 -1.31
N VAL A 73 9.80 6.66 -0.55
CA VAL A 73 10.55 7.54 0.37
C VAL A 73 11.30 6.72 1.42
N GLU A 74 10.63 5.76 2.05
CA GLU A 74 11.27 4.84 3.00
C GLU A 74 12.42 4.07 2.36
N LEU A 75 12.24 3.56 1.14
CA LEU A 75 13.30 2.87 0.40
C LEU A 75 14.53 3.77 0.19
N ALA A 76 14.33 5.03 -0.19
CA ALA A 76 15.42 5.99 -0.37
C ALA A 76 16.16 6.28 0.94
N VAL A 77 15.43 6.50 2.04
CA VAL A 77 16.03 6.67 3.38
C VAL A 77 16.80 5.42 3.80
N MET A 78 16.27 4.23 3.52
CA MET A 78 16.95 2.97 3.83
C MET A 78 18.24 2.78 3.02
N ARG A 79 18.27 3.20 1.74
CA ARG A 79 19.50 3.17 0.92
C ARG A 79 20.61 4.05 1.50
N ALA A 80 20.26 5.17 2.13
CA ALA A 80 21.24 6.02 2.80
C ALA A 80 21.81 5.41 4.09
N ARG A 81 21.09 4.47 4.72
CA ARG A 81 21.49 3.85 6.00
C ARG A 81 22.11 2.46 5.85
N TYR A 82 21.71 1.70 4.84
CA TYR A 82 22.04 0.28 4.71
C TYR A 82 22.80 0.01 3.41
N ALA A 83 23.75 -0.92 3.47
CA ALA A 83 24.38 -1.46 2.26
C ALA A 83 23.35 -2.20 1.38
N GLU A 84 23.56 -2.20 0.07
CA GLU A 84 22.65 -2.79 -0.93
C GLU A 84 22.22 -4.24 -0.64
N LYS A 85 23.10 -5.05 -0.04
CA LYS A 85 22.82 -6.45 0.32
C LYS A 85 22.11 -6.63 1.66
N HIS A 86 21.76 -5.54 2.35
CA HIS A 86 21.14 -5.63 3.67
C HIS A 86 19.72 -6.20 3.56
N PRO A 87 19.34 -7.23 4.35
CA PRO A 87 18.06 -7.92 4.19
C PRO A 87 16.83 -7.01 4.31
N LYS A 88 16.86 -6.01 5.21
CA LYS A 88 15.75 -5.06 5.34
C LYS A 88 15.59 -4.18 4.09
N LEU A 89 16.70 -3.78 3.47
CA LEU A 89 16.68 -2.95 2.27
C LEU A 89 16.12 -3.75 1.08
N GLN A 90 16.56 -5.01 0.93
CA GLN A 90 16.03 -5.91 -0.11
C GLN A 90 14.52 -6.17 0.07
N ALA A 91 14.07 -6.36 1.31
CA ALA A 91 12.65 -6.52 1.63
C ALA A 91 11.84 -5.27 1.23
N GLN A 92 12.29 -4.07 1.59
CA GLN A 92 11.61 -2.83 1.20
C GLN A 92 11.64 -2.61 -0.32
N ALA A 93 12.74 -2.93 -0.99
CA ALA A 93 12.84 -2.85 -2.43
C ALA A 93 11.83 -3.80 -3.12
N ALA A 94 11.65 -5.01 -2.59
CA ALA A 94 10.64 -5.95 -3.08
C ALA A 94 9.21 -5.45 -2.84
N ARG A 95 8.95 -4.82 -1.69
CA ARG A 95 7.65 -4.17 -1.39
C ARG A 95 7.31 -3.12 -2.43
N VAL A 96 8.21 -2.15 -2.64
CA VAL A 96 8.03 -1.08 -3.62
C VAL A 96 7.82 -1.67 -5.02
N LYS A 97 8.67 -2.61 -5.46
CA LYS A 97 8.54 -3.24 -6.78
C LYS A 97 7.20 -3.95 -6.98
N ALA A 98 6.68 -4.61 -5.95
CA ALA A 98 5.38 -5.27 -6.01
C ALA A 98 4.23 -4.26 -6.12
N MET A 99 4.27 -3.19 -5.33
CA MET A 99 3.30 -2.10 -5.40
C MET A 99 3.33 -1.41 -6.77
N GLU A 100 4.51 -1.09 -7.30
CA GLU A 100 4.68 -0.47 -8.61
C GLU A 100 4.13 -1.34 -9.74
N LYS A 101 4.40 -2.65 -9.69
CA LYS A 101 3.83 -3.59 -10.65
C LYS A 101 2.31 -3.61 -10.59
N SER A 102 1.74 -3.58 -9.39
CA SER A 102 0.30 -3.64 -9.18
C SER A 102 -0.40 -2.36 -9.65
N VAL A 103 0.11 -1.18 -9.26
CA VAL A 103 -0.39 0.13 -9.71
C VAL A 103 -0.21 0.30 -11.21
N GLY A 104 0.90 -0.18 -11.78
CA GLY A 104 1.13 -0.14 -13.23
C GLY A 104 0.18 -1.05 -14.02
N ALA A 105 -0.31 -2.14 -13.42
CA ALA A 105 -1.30 -3.02 -14.03
C ALA A 105 -2.73 -2.49 -13.86
N ASP A 106 -3.04 -1.92 -12.68
CA ASP A 106 -4.33 -1.35 -12.35
C ASP A 106 -4.16 -0.19 -11.34
N PRO A 107 -4.22 1.07 -11.81
CA PRO A 107 -4.09 2.25 -10.95
C PRO A 107 -5.18 2.39 -9.89
N ALA A 108 -6.31 1.67 -10.04
CA ALA A 108 -7.41 1.66 -9.08
C ALA A 108 -7.28 0.52 -8.06
N THR A 109 -6.14 -0.16 -8.01
CA THR A 109 -5.89 -1.22 -7.02
C THR A 109 -6.03 -0.65 -5.59
N PRO A 110 -6.87 -1.24 -4.73
CA PRO A 110 -7.05 -0.78 -3.36
C PRO A 110 -5.77 -0.85 -2.52
N ASP A 111 -5.59 0.12 -1.62
CA ASP A 111 -4.40 0.23 -0.77
C ASP A 111 -4.17 -1.04 0.07
N GLU A 112 -5.23 -1.69 0.55
CA GLU A 112 -5.14 -2.94 1.31
C GLU A 112 -4.52 -4.07 0.48
N LEU A 113 -4.86 -4.13 -0.80
CA LEU A 113 -4.32 -5.13 -1.71
C LEU A 113 -2.87 -4.81 -2.08
N LEU A 114 -2.54 -3.53 -2.31
CA LEU A 114 -1.15 -3.10 -2.53
C LEU A 114 -0.25 -3.48 -1.35
N GLU A 115 -0.68 -3.19 -0.13
CA GLU A 115 0.07 -3.50 1.09
C GLU A 115 0.24 -5.02 1.28
N ALA A 116 -0.82 -5.79 1.07
CA ALA A 116 -0.74 -7.25 1.20
C ALA A 116 0.17 -7.90 0.14
N GLN A 117 0.14 -7.42 -1.11
CA GLN A 117 1.05 -7.88 -2.17
C GLN A 117 2.50 -7.50 -1.86
N ALA A 118 2.73 -6.31 -1.30
CA ALA A 118 4.05 -5.87 -0.86
C ALA A 118 4.59 -6.75 0.28
N GLU A 119 3.78 -7.02 1.30
CA GLU A 119 4.13 -7.90 2.41
C GLU A 119 4.49 -9.31 1.91
N LEU A 120 3.67 -9.88 1.02
CA LEU A 120 3.93 -11.18 0.41
C LEU A 120 5.27 -11.19 -0.35
N ALA A 121 5.59 -10.13 -1.11
CA ALA A 121 6.84 -10.02 -1.84
C ALA A 121 8.05 -9.98 -0.89
N ALA A 122 7.98 -9.20 0.20
CA ALA A 122 9.03 -9.18 1.23
C ALA A 122 9.22 -10.55 1.89
N LEU A 123 8.11 -11.22 2.26
CA LEU A 123 8.17 -12.54 2.89
C LEU A 123 8.75 -13.59 1.95
N SER A 124 8.47 -13.50 0.66
CA SER A 124 8.97 -14.44 -0.36
C SER A 124 10.48 -14.40 -0.54
N LEU A 125 11.15 -13.29 -0.21
CA LEU A 125 12.61 -13.23 -0.19
C LEU A 125 13.22 -14.01 0.97
N ARG A 126 12.53 -14.08 2.11
CA ARG A 126 13.07 -14.65 3.35
C ARG A 126 12.63 -16.07 3.60
N TYR A 127 11.46 -16.44 3.08
CA TYR A 127 10.78 -17.68 3.42
C TYR A 127 10.38 -18.46 2.18
N GLY A 128 10.67 -19.76 2.22
CA GLY A 128 10.19 -20.71 1.21
C GLY A 128 8.67 -20.88 1.24
N ASP A 129 8.15 -21.50 0.18
CA ASP A 129 6.72 -21.59 -0.13
C ASP A 129 5.87 -22.22 0.99
N LYS A 130 6.47 -23.13 1.77
CA LYS A 130 5.79 -23.84 2.87
C LYS A 130 5.80 -23.10 4.20
N ASN A 131 6.43 -21.92 4.27
CA ASN A 131 6.50 -21.19 5.54
C ASN A 131 5.11 -20.64 5.93
N PRO A 132 4.63 -20.89 7.16
CA PRO A 132 3.29 -20.49 7.57
C PRO A 132 3.01 -18.98 7.44
N ARG A 133 4.02 -18.12 7.61
CA ARG A 133 3.86 -16.67 7.47
C ARG A 133 3.61 -16.28 6.02
N ARG A 134 4.40 -16.82 5.10
CA ARG A 134 4.22 -16.59 3.66
C ARG A 134 2.90 -17.19 3.15
N VAL A 135 2.55 -18.40 3.59
CA VAL A 135 1.27 -19.03 3.24
C VAL A 135 0.10 -18.16 3.72
N THR A 136 0.13 -17.65 4.95
CA THR A 136 -0.91 -16.73 5.44
C THR A 136 -0.99 -15.47 4.58
N ALA A 137 0.15 -14.85 4.26
CA ALA A 137 0.18 -13.65 3.42
C ALA A 137 -0.41 -13.92 2.03
N GLN A 138 -0.12 -15.08 1.44
CA GLN A 138 -0.69 -15.49 0.16
C GLN A 138 -2.21 -15.66 0.25
N VAL A 139 -2.72 -16.31 1.29
CA VAL A 139 -4.17 -16.45 1.53
C VAL A 139 -4.82 -15.07 1.63
N ARG A 140 -4.19 -14.14 2.35
CA ARG A 140 -4.69 -12.77 2.49
C ARG A 140 -4.76 -12.05 1.15
N VAL A 141 -3.71 -12.12 0.32
CA VAL A 141 -3.71 -11.55 -1.03
C VAL A 141 -4.84 -12.13 -1.86
N ASN A 142 -4.99 -13.46 -1.89
CA ASN A 142 -6.04 -14.11 -2.66
C ASN A 142 -7.44 -13.70 -2.20
N ALA A 143 -7.65 -13.57 -0.89
CA ALA A 143 -8.93 -13.12 -0.34
C ALA A 143 -9.22 -11.66 -0.69
N LEU A 144 -8.21 -10.77 -0.60
CA LEU A 144 -8.34 -9.37 -1.00
C LEU A 144 -8.63 -9.24 -2.50
N GLU A 145 -7.92 -9.98 -3.35
CA GLU A 145 -8.18 -10.01 -4.79
C GLU A 145 -9.61 -10.47 -5.08
N LYS A 146 -10.06 -11.55 -4.43
CA LYS A 146 -11.42 -12.08 -4.59
C LYS A 146 -12.50 -11.09 -4.19
N HIS A 147 -12.37 -10.42 -3.06
CA HIS A 147 -13.45 -9.58 -2.52
C HIS A 147 -13.35 -8.13 -2.96
N LEU A 148 -12.16 -7.54 -3.03
CA LEU A 148 -12.00 -6.11 -3.35
C LEU A 148 -12.01 -5.81 -4.85
N ARG A 149 -11.70 -6.78 -5.71
CA ARG A 149 -11.87 -6.63 -7.17
C ARG A 149 -13.19 -7.19 -7.70
N ALA A 150 -13.99 -7.84 -6.85
CA ALA A 150 -15.29 -8.35 -7.28
C ALA A 150 -16.22 -7.17 -7.65
N PRO A 151 -16.79 -7.16 -8.86
CA PRO A 151 -17.87 -6.22 -9.18
C PRO A 151 -19.07 -6.55 -8.30
N GLY A 152 -19.65 -5.55 -7.64
CA GLY A 152 -20.80 -5.75 -6.77
C GLY A 152 -21.19 -4.51 -5.99
N SER A 153 -22.39 -4.55 -5.41
CA SER A 153 -22.96 -3.49 -4.56
C SER A 153 -22.57 -3.61 -3.09
N ASP A 154 -21.78 -4.62 -2.72
CA ASP A 154 -21.36 -4.81 -1.34
C ASP A 154 -20.64 -3.56 -0.81
N SER A 155 -20.86 -3.24 0.47
CA SER A 155 -20.11 -2.16 1.11
C SER A 155 -18.63 -2.55 1.22
N HIS A 156 -17.75 -1.54 1.29
CA HIS A 156 -16.32 -1.78 1.51
C HIS A 156 -16.07 -2.58 2.80
N GLU A 157 -16.82 -2.26 3.86
CA GLU A 157 -16.73 -2.95 5.14
C GLU A 157 -17.12 -4.43 5.04
N LEU A 158 -18.21 -4.74 4.33
CA LEU A 158 -18.65 -6.11 4.09
C LEU A 158 -17.59 -6.90 3.31
N ARG A 159 -16.97 -6.29 2.29
CA ARG A 159 -15.88 -6.94 1.55
C ARG A 159 -14.70 -7.26 2.47
N LEU A 160 -14.26 -6.32 3.29
CA LEU A 160 -13.18 -6.56 4.26
C LEU A 160 -13.55 -7.61 5.31
N ALA A 161 -14.81 -7.65 5.75
CA ALA A 161 -15.29 -8.70 6.66
C ALA A 161 -15.22 -10.09 6.03
N ARG A 162 -15.52 -10.21 4.73
CA ARG A 162 -15.38 -11.47 4.01
C ARG A 162 -13.92 -11.87 3.79
N VAL A 163 -13.02 -10.90 3.56
CA VAL A 163 -11.57 -11.16 3.53
C VAL A 163 -11.09 -11.74 4.86
N GLU A 164 -11.49 -11.12 5.98
CA GLU A 164 -11.14 -11.58 7.32
C GLU A 164 -11.65 -13.00 7.58
N LEU A 165 -12.90 -13.29 7.20
CA LEU A 165 -13.47 -14.63 7.30
C LEU A 165 -12.69 -15.67 6.50
N ASP A 166 -12.35 -15.38 5.24
CA ASP A 166 -11.58 -16.29 4.38
C ASP A 166 -10.18 -16.57 4.99
N VAL A 167 -9.50 -15.52 5.49
CA VAL A 167 -8.18 -15.65 6.14
C VAL A 167 -8.25 -16.48 7.42
N LEU A 168 -9.25 -16.22 8.29
CA LEU A 168 -9.41 -16.97 9.53
C LEU A 168 -9.81 -18.42 9.27
N SER A 169 -10.67 -18.68 8.28
CA SER A 169 -11.11 -20.02 7.91
C SER A 169 -9.98 -20.87 7.31
N ALA A 170 -9.00 -20.25 6.66
CA ALA A 170 -7.82 -20.94 6.17
C ALA A 170 -6.85 -21.34 7.30
N ARG A 171 -6.88 -20.63 8.44
CA ARG A 171 -5.99 -20.87 9.58
C ARG A 171 -6.62 -21.75 10.65
N TYR A 172 -7.93 -21.62 10.86
CA TYR A 172 -8.65 -22.24 11.95
C TYR A 172 -9.82 -23.08 11.43
N GLY A 173 -10.19 -24.13 12.18
CA GLY A 173 -11.37 -24.93 11.87
C GLY A 173 -12.68 -24.14 12.00
N ALA A 174 -13.74 -24.64 11.36
CA ALA A 174 -15.04 -23.97 11.27
C ALA A 174 -15.69 -23.61 12.63
N ASN A 175 -15.37 -24.37 13.69
CA ASN A 175 -15.89 -24.19 15.05
C ASN A 175 -15.00 -23.30 15.93
N HIS A 176 -13.92 -22.72 15.38
CA HIS A 176 -13.04 -21.86 16.16
C HIS A 176 -13.75 -20.53 16.47
N PRO A 177 -13.67 -20.00 17.72
CA PRO A 177 -14.41 -18.80 18.13
C PRO A 177 -14.20 -17.59 17.20
N LYS A 178 -12.97 -17.38 16.71
CA LYS A 178 -12.67 -16.30 15.76
C LYS A 178 -13.39 -16.45 14.42
N VAL A 179 -13.53 -17.68 13.92
CA VAL A 179 -14.23 -17.94 12.65
C VAL A 179 -15.73 -17.73 12.83
N ILE A 180 -16.28 -18.15 13.96
CA ILE A 180 -17.69 -17.93 14.30
C ILE A 180 -17.99 -16.43 14.36
N ALA A 181 -17.20 -15.67 15.11
CA ALA A 181 -17.36 -14.21 15.22
C ALA A 181 -17.25 -13.51 13.85
N ALA A 182 -16.31 -13.93 13.00
CA ALA A 182 -16.16 -13.37 11.65
C ALA A 182 -17.39 -13.68 10.76
N LYS A 183 -17.96 -14.89 10.84
CA LYS A 183 -19.20 -15.24 10.13
C LYS A 183 -20.37 -14.38 10.59
N GLU A 184 -20.52 -14.19 11.89
CA GLU A 184 -21.56 -13.33 12.47
C GLU A 184 -21.42 -11.88 12.00
N ARG A 185 -20.19 -11.35 11.96
CA ARG A 185 -19.90 -10.01 11.42
C ARG A 185 -20.31 -9.87 9.96
N VAL A 186 -19.94 -10.84 9.11
CA VAL A 186 -20.36 -10.86 7.70
C VAL A 186 -21.88 -10.91 7.57
N ALA A 187 -22.55 -11.76 8.36
CA ALA A 187 -24.01 -11.87 8.34
C ALA A 187 -24.71 -10.61 8.85
N GLY A 188 -24.11 -9.88 9.79
CA GLY A 188 -24.62 -8.60 10.27
C GLY A 188 -24.52 -7.50 9.23
N LEU A 189 -23.41 -7.45 8.48
CA LEU A 189 -23.14 -6.43 7.46
C LEU A 189 -23.82 -6.69 6.10
N ALA A 190 -24.35 -7.88 5.88
CA ALA A 190 -25.04 -8.27 4.64
C ALA A 190 -26.56 -8.03 4.68
N LYS A 191 -27.08 -7.47 5.78
CA LYS A 191 -28.50 -7.10 5.95
C LYS A 191 -28.74 -5.67 5.50
#